data_AF-A0A9D1KU31-F1
#
_entry.id   AF-A0A9D1KU31-F1
#
_cell.length_a   1.000
_cell.length_b   1.000
_cell.length_c   1.000
_cell.angle_alpha   90.00
_cell.angle_beta   90.00
_cell.angle_gamma   90.00
#
_symmetry.space_group_name_H-M   'P 1'
#
loop_
_entity.id
_entity.type
_entity.pdbx_description
1 polymer ?
#
loop_
_entity_poly.entity_id
_entity_poly.type
_entity_poly.pdbx_seq_one_letter_code
_entity_poly.pdbx_strand_id
1 'polypeptide(L)'
;MICSNCGKEISDGMKFCKYCGADLSEFEVDSSDEGKEHVKASTEGMNHPHSKKKIAAFIVAAVLLLAAAVACVFFYNSYQVNREYEAKIKVADKYLEEENFAEAESAYLEAIEIAPEKSEAYMKICDFYVSQQRYDEAKSILHEAEENTGSSEISDKIEEVTAYGEYNNYINEVVIPEEGLADSGDRVSAGSMDTGLVSALMRDTDGDGMPELVTVSYTDSAMAELKMSLYDYDNESENVVLIDEFTEILCTDEYVSEMEIDVFLKCVEDEYYLIIGCEGLHLGSVYEQTNLYKISEAPVVSDELFTYYYDGFVCTANGDVVAEYDVFADNAGEKMETQRSEEGMRAFEEILNGYNIPVERIQSFGRNDNSWGAFSRMECDESDSTETMMCYIQHGNFEKSGSVDIYKENERYIEDYTEIRD
;
A
#
# COMPACT_ATOMS: atom_id res chain seq x y z
N MET A 1 -50.44 -31.13 -10.59
CA MET A 1 -49.44 -31.42 -11.63
C MET A 1 -48.17 -30.57 -11.43
N ILE A 2 -46.99 -31.01 -11.89
CA ILE A 2 -45.74 -30.22 -11.80
C ILE A 2 -45.45 -29.59 -13.16
N CYS A 3 -45.11 -28.30 -13.20
CA CYS A 3 -44.72 -27.64 -14.44
C CYS A 3 -43.43 -28.23 -14.99
N SER A 4 -43.47 -28.79 -16.20
CA SER A 4 -42.29 -29.33 -16.88
C SER A 4 -41.26 -28.25 -17.25
N ASN A 5 -41.65 -26.97 -17.27
CA ASN A 5 -40.75 -25.87 -17.61
C ASN A 5 -40.05 -25.26 -16.38
N CYS A 6 -40.73 -25.11 -15.24
CA CYS A 6 -40.15 -24.45 -14.05
C CYS A 6 -40.14 -25.30 -12.77
N GLY A 7 -40.63 -26.55 -12.82
CA GLY A 7 -40.57 -27.49 -11.71
C GLY A 7 -41.47 -27.19 -10.51
N LYS A 8 -42.26 -26.11 -10.54
CA LYS A 8 -43.20 -25.77 -9.46
C LYS A 8 -44.48 -26.58 -9.54
N GLU A 9 -45.03 -26.91 -8.38
CA GLU A 9 -46.31 -27.61 -8.24
C GLU A 9 -47.48 -26.67 -8.55
N ILE A 10 -48.44 -27.16 -9.34
CA ILE A 10 -49.60 -26.43 -9.85
C ILE A 10 -50.86 -27.25 -9.62
N SER A 11 -51.94 -26.54 -9.26
CA SER A 11 -53.29 -27.07 -9.16
C SER A 11 -53.75 -27.64 -10.52
N ASP A 12 -54.40 -28.80 -10.51
CA ASP A 12 -54.86 -29.45 -11.74
C ASP A 12 -55.94 -28.62 -12.47
N GLY A 13 -55.95 -28.66 -13.81
CA GLY A 13 -56.91 -27.95 -14.66
C GLY A 13 -56.52 -26.52 -15.09
N MET A 14 -55.31 -26.06 -14.75
CA MET A 14 -54.79 -24.75 -15.17
C MET A 14 -54.28 -24.81 -16.62
N LYS A 15 -54.74 -23.92 -17.49
CA LYS A 15 -54.28 -23.82 -18.89
C LYS A 15 -52.89 -23.22 -19.04
N PHE A 16 -52.43 -22.43 -18.07
CA PHE A 16 -51.11 -21.81 -18.08
C PHE A 16 -50.48 -21.85 -16.68
N CYS A 17 -49.16 -21.98 -16.61
CA CYS A 17 -48.42 -21.92 -15.37
C CYS A 17 -48.43 -20.49 -14.81
N LYS A 18 -49.01 -20.30 -13.63
CA LYS A 18 -49.06 -18.99 -12.96
C LYS A 18 -47.70 -18.42 -12.55
N TYR A 19 -46.63 -19.22 -12.59
CA TYR A 19 -45.29 -18.80 -12.17
C TYR A 19 -44.36 -18.45 -13.34
N CYS A 20 -44.54 -19.07 -14.51
CA CYS A 20 -43.65 -18.84 -15.66
C CYS A 20 -44.38 -18.66 -17.00
N GLY A 21 -45.71 -18.73 -17.04
CA GLY A 21 -46.52 -18.48 -18.24
C GLY A 21 -46.60 -19.64 -19.24
N ALA A 22 -46.00 -20.80 -18.96
CA ALA A 22 -46.02 -21.95 -19.87
C ALA A 22 -47.44 -22.51 -20.08
N ASP A 23 -47.84 -22.80 -21.33
CA ASP A 23 -49.13 -23.43 -21.71
C ASP A 23 -49.15 -24.92 -21.32
N LEU A 24 -50.26 -25.37 -20.73
CA LEU A 24 -50.47 -26.70 -20.15
C LEU A 24 -51.64 -27.46 -20.79
N SER A 25 -52.21 -26.96 -21.89
CA SER A 25 -53.50 -27.40 -22.43
C SER A 25 -53.55 -28.74 -23.20
N GLU A 26 -52.58 -29.64 -23.03
CA GLU A 26 -52.54 -30.94 -23.76
C GLU A 26 -52.79 -32.22 -22.92
N PHE A 27 -53.32 -32.11 -21.70
CA PHE A 27 -53.68 -33.28 -20.89
C PHE A 27 -55.13 -33.24 -20.40
N GLU A 28 -56.05 -33.73 -21.22
CA GLU A 28 -57.36 -34.22 -20.74
C GLU A 28 -57.43 -35.75 -20.96
N VAL A 29 -57.45 -36.48 -19.84
CA VAL A 29 -57.96 -37.85 -19.76
C VAL A 29 -59.30 -37.74 -19.05
N ASP A 30 -60.39 -38.16 -19.70
CA ASP A 30 -61.55 -38.64 -18.96
C ASP A 30 -62.13 -39.92 -19.57
N SER A 31 -62.72 -40.66 -18.65
CA SER A 31 -63.04 -42.05 -18.55
C SER A 31 -64.55 -42.27 -18.72
N SER A 32 -64.96 -43.42 -19.26
CA SER A 32 -66.07 -44.24 -18.73
C SER A 32 -66.38 -45.43 -19.64
N ASP A 33 -66.57 -46.56 -18.96
CA ASP A 33 -66.99 -47.88 -19.44
C ASP A 33 -68.53 -47.95 -19.46
N GLU A 34 -69.11 -48.63 -20.47
CA GLU A 34 -70.15 -49.67 -20.31
C GLU A 34 -70.71 -50.14 -21.67
N GLY A 35 -70.39 -51.40 -22.00
CA GLY A 35 -71.30 -52.42 -22.54
C GLY A 35 -71.94 -52.26 -23.94
N LYS A 36 -71.54 -53.13 -24.89
CA LYS A 36 -72.37 -54.22 -25.46
C LYS A 36 -71.70 -54.96 -26.63
N GLU A 37 -72.02 -56.26 -26.69
CA GLU A 37 -71.63 -57.30 -27.66
C GLU A 37 -71.89 -56.95 -29.14
N HIS A 38 -71.03 -57.42 -30.06
CA HIS A 38 -71.29 -58.57 -30.95
C HIS A 38 -70.24 -58.71 -32.07
N VAL A 39 -69.65 -59.91 -32.14
CA VAL A 39 -69.49 -60.79 -33.33
C VAL A 39 -68.76 -60.28 -34.59
N LYS A 40 -67.63 -60.98 -34.87
CA LYS A 40 -67.04 -61.48 -36.15
C LYS A 40 -66.96 -60.48 -37.32
N ALA A 41 -65.93 -60.44 -38.16
CA ALA A 41 -65.11 -61.51 -38.71
C ALA A 41 -63.92 -60.87 -39.46
N SER A 42 -62.84 -61.65 -39.56
CA SER A 42 -61.87 -61.71 -40.68
C SER A 42 -61.85 -60.58 -41.73
N THR A 43 -60.66 -60.05 -42.01
CA THR A 43 -59.94 -60.36 -43.27
C THR A 43 -58.53 -59.76 -43.26
N GLU A 44 -57.66 -60.42 -44.01
CA GLU A 44 -56.23 -60.19 -44.19
C GLU A 44 -55.88 -58.81 -44.73
N GLY A 45 -54.68 -58.33 -44.39
CA GLY A 45 -54.08 -57.15 -45.01
C GLY A 45 -52.71 -56.84 -44.42
N MET A 46 -51.67 -57.40 -45.03
CA MET A 46 -50.26 -57.07 -44.78
C MET A 46 -50.03 -55.55 -44.73
N ASN A 47 -49.26 -55.09 -43.75
CA ASN A 47 -48.02 -54.30 -43.94
C ASN A 47 -47.55 -53.71 -42.60
N HIS A 48 -46.36 -54.12 -42.15
CA HIS A 48 -45.56 -53.36 -41.20
C HIS A 48 -44.90 -52.18 -41.94
N PRO A 49 -44.61 -51.05 -41.25
CA PRO A 49 -43.20 -50.88 -40.93
C PRO A 49 -42.93 -50.38 -39.51
N HIS A 50 -42.05 -51.13 -38.84
CA HIS A 50 -41.16 -50.66 -37.77
C HIS A 50 -40.32 -49.45 -38.24
N SER A 51 -39.95 -48.51 -37.32
CA SER A 51 -38.54 -48.02 -37.13
C SER A 51 -38.27 -46.56 -36.69
N LYS A 52 -39.24 -45.64 -36.50
CA LYS A 52 -38.89 -44.20 -36.30
C LYS A 52 -38.36 -43.76 -34.91
N LYS A 53 -38.71 -44.44 -33.80
CA LYS A 53 -38.23 -44.05 -32.44
C LYS A 53 -36.76 -44.39 -32.15
N LYS A 54 -36.21 -45.43 -32.81
CA LYS A 54 -34.79 -45.82 -32.67
C LYS A 54 -33.85 -44.88 -33.42
N ILE A 55 -34.30 -44.33 -34.55
CA ILE A 55 -33.55 -43.37 -35.36
C ILE A 55 -33.41 -42.03 -34.63
N ALA A 56 -34.50 -41.54 -34.01
CA ALA A 56 -34.46 -40.32 -33.19
C ALA A 56 -33.51 -40.45 -31.99
N ALA A 57 -33.52 -41.59 -31.28
CA ALA A 57 -32.59 -41.85 -30.18
C ALA A 57 -31.12 -41.91 -30.64
N PHE A 58 -30.85 -42.46 -31.82
CA PHE A 58 -29.51 -42.52 -32.40
C PHE A 58 -29.00 -41.12 -32.81
N ILE A 59 -29.88 -40.27 -33.33
CA ILE A 59 -29.56 -38.87 -33.66
C ILE A 59 -29.21 -38.09 -32.39
N VAL A 60 -30.01 -38.21 -31.32
CA VAL A 60 -29.74 -37.55 -30.03
C VAL A 60 -28.41 -38.02 -29.43
N ALA A 61 -28.13 -39.33 -29.44
CA ALA A 61 -26.86 -39.86 -28.94
C ALA A 61 -25.65 -39.37 -29.77
N ALA A 62 -25.78 -39.27 -31.10
CA ALA A 62 -24.74 -38.74 -31.96
C ALA A 62 -24.49 -37.24 -31.72
N VAL A 63 -25.56 -36.44 -31.51
CA VAL A 63 -25.44 -35.02 -31.17
C VAL A 63 -24.76 -34.82 -29.81
N LEU A 64 -25.10 -35.63 -28.81
CA LEU A 64 -24.45 -35.58 -27.49
C LEU A 64 -22.96 -35.95 -27.57
N LEU A 65 -22.60 -36.96 -28.38
CA LEU A 65 -21.19 -37.32 -28.60
C LEU A 65 -20.40 -36.21 -29.30
N LEU A 66 -21.03 -35.53 -30.28
CA LEU A 66 -20.42 -34.38 -30.94
C LEU A 66 -20.27 -33.19 -29.99
N ALA A 67 -21.28 -32.89 -29.18
CA ALA A 67 -21.20 -31.83 -28.17
C ALA A 67 -20.10 -32.11 -27.14
N ALA A 68 -19.98 -33.36 -26.68
CA ALA A 68 -18.90 -33.78 -25.78
C ALA A 68 -17.52 -33.64 -26.43
N ALA A 69 -17.37 -34.02 -27.71
CA ALA A 69 -16.11 -33.85 -28.44
C ALA A 69 -15.72 -32.37 -28.59
N VAL A 70 -16.67 -31.50 -28.93
CA VAL A 70 -16.44 -30.04 -29.01
C VAL A 70 -16.05 -29.47 -27.66
N ALA A 71 -16.76 -29.87 -26.58
CA ALA A 71 -16.41 -29.47 -25.22
C ALA A 71 -14.99 -29.94 -24.85
N CYS A 72 -14.62 -31.19 -25.15
CA CYS A 72 -13.27 -31.69 -24.89
C CYS A 72 -12.20 -30.88 -25.62
N VAL A 73 -12.42 -30.50 -26.89
CA VAL A 73 -11.49 -29.67 -27.65
C VAL A 73 -11.41 -28.26 -27.06
N PHE A 74 -12.56 -27.65 -26.72
CA PHE A 74 -12.61 -26.34 -26.08
C PHE A 74 -11.88 -26.33 -24.74
N PHE A 75 -12.17 -27.28 -23.85
CA PHE A 75 -11.49 -27.43 -22.56
C PHE A 75 -10.00 -27.73 -22.72
N TYR A 76 -9.61 -28.55 -23.70
CA TYR A 76 -8.20 -28.81 -23.97
C TYR A 76 -7.47 -27.56 -24.46
N ASN A 77 -8.09 -26.77 -25.35
CA ASN A 77 -7.51 -25.52 -25.83
C ASN A 77 -7.42 -24.48 -24.69
N SER A 78 -8.50 -24.28 -23.94
CA SER A 78 -8.51 -23.40 -22.77
C SER A 78 -7.48 -23.84 -21.72
N TYR A 79 -7.31 -25.14 -21.50
CA TYR A 79 -6.25 -25.66 -20.63
C TYR A 79 -4.84 -25.35 -21.14
N GLN A 80 -4.61 -25.46 -22.45
CA GLN A 80 -3.32 -25.13 -23.06
C GLN A 80 -3.00 -23.64 -22.95
N VAL A 81 -3.95 -22.77 -23.31
CA VAL A 81 -3.83 -21.31 -23.19
C VAL A 81 -3.54 -20.92 -21.75
N ASN A 82 -4.32 -21.43 -20.79
CA ASN A 82 -4.07 -21.19 -19.38
C ASN A 82 -2.67 -21.63 -18.96
N ARG A 83 -2.23 -22.83 -19.35
CA ARG A 83 -0.89 -23.31 -18.98
C ARG A 83 0.23 -22.44 -19.56
N GLU A 84 0.06 -21.93 -20.78
CA GLU A 84 1.03 -21.05 -21.43
C GLU A 84 1.08 -19.69 -20.75
N TYR A 85 -0.09 -19.10 -20.46
CA TYR A 85 -0.24 -17.88 -19.66
C TYR A 85 0.49 -17.99 -18.31
N GLU A 86 0.18 -19.04 -17.53
CA GLU A 86 0.80 -19.26 -16.21
C GLU A 86 2.32 -19.46 -16.31
N ALA A 87 2.81 -20.01 -17.42
CA ALA A 87 4.23 -20.15 -17.65
C ALA A 87 4.88 -18.78 -17.92
N LYS A 88 4.20 -17.87 -18.63
CA LYS A 88 4.68 -16.51 -18.89
C LYS A 88 4.70 -15.67 -17.63
N ILE A 89 3.65 -15.68 -16.81
CA ILE A 89 3.63 -15.02 -15.50
C ILE A 89 4.83 -15.44 -14.65
N LYS A 90 5.07 -16.76 -14.51
CA LYS A 90 6.21 -17.27 -13.72
C LYS A 90 7.57 -16.88 -14.26
N VAL A 91 7.70 -16.78 -15.58
CA VAL A 91 8.95 -16.33 -16.20
C VAL A 91 9.14 -14.84 -15.95
N ALA A 92 8.09 -14.04 -16.06
CA ALA A 92 8.11 -12.61 -15.77
C ALA A 92 8.46 -12.34 -14.30
N ASP A 93 7.77 -12.99 -13.35
CA ASP A 93 8.04 -12.88 -11.92
C ASP A 93 9.49 -13.24 -11.60
N LYS A 94 10.01 -14.32 -12.20
CA LYS A 94 11.41 -14.72 -12.05
C LYS A 94 12.38 -13.69 -12.63
N TYR A 95 12.03 -13.03 -13.72
CA TYR A 95 12.87 -11.97 -14.28
C TYR A 95 12.86 -10.71 -13.41
N LEU A 96 11.72 -10.37 -12.78
CA LEU A 96 11.66 -9.30 -11.77
C LEU A 96 12.55 -9.62 -10.56
N GLU A 97 12.47 -10.85 -10.02
CA GLU A 97 13.33 -11.30 -8.92
C GLU A 97 14.83 -11.25 -9.27
N GLU A 98 15.17 -11.39 -10.54
CA GLU A 98 16.54 -11.31 -11.07
C GLU A 98 16.91 -9.89 -11.56
N GLU A 99 16.07 -8.88 -11.30
CA GLU A 99 16.20 -7.47 -11.74
C GLU A 99 16.37 -7.31 -13.27
N ASN A 100 15.95 -8.32 -14.05
CA ASN A 100 15.92 -8.27 -15.51
C ASN A 100 14.61 -7.63 -15.99
N PHE A 101 14.48 -6.34 -15.74
CA PHE A 101 13.24 -5.58 -15.93
C PHE A 101 12.67 -5.63 -17.36
N ALA A 102 13.52 -5.54 -18.38
CA ALA A 102 13.07 -5.57 -19.78
C ALA A 102 12.49 -6.93 -20.18
N GLU A 103 13.10 -8.02 -19.73
CA GLU A 103 12.61 -9.38 -19.96
C GLU A 103 11.34 -9.68 -19.16
N ALA A 104 11.23 -9.14 -17.94
CA ALA A 104 10.01 -9.23 -17.15
C ALA A 104 8.83 -8.54 -17.84
N GLU A 105 9.01 -7.28 -18.26
CA GLU A 105 8.01 -6.50 -19.00
C GLU A 105 7.54 -7.25 -20.25
N SER A 106 8.49 -7.73 -21.07
CA SER A 106 8.17 -8.50 -22.28
C SER A 106 7.37 -9.78 -21.97
N ALA A 107 7.68 -10.48 -20.88
CA ALA A 107 6.99 -11.72 -20.52
C ALA A 107 5.58 -11.45 -19.98
N TYR A 108 5.33 -10.35 -19.27
CA TYR A 108 3.98 -9.95 -18.88
C TYR A 108 3.13 -9.53 -20.09
N LEU A 109 3.69 -8.74 -21.01
CA LEU A 109 3.00 -8.37 -22.25
C LEU A 109 2.63 -9.60 -23.08
N GLU A 110 3.52 -10.59 -23.20
CA GLU A 110 3.19 -11.86 -23.85
C GLU A 110 2.08 -12.63 -23.10
N ALA A 111 2.02 -12.57 -21.76
CA ALA A 111 0.93 -13.18 -21.00
C ALA A 111 -0.42 -12.50 -21.30
N ILE A 112 -0.43 -11.17 -21.40
CA ILE A 112 -1.60 -10.39 -21.82
C ILE A 112 -2.06 -10.81 -23.22
N GLU A 113 -1.15 -10.95 -24.19
CA GLU A 113 -1.48 -11.40 -25.54
C GLU A 113 -2.09 -12.82 -25.57
N ILE A 114 -1.68 -13.71 -24.68
CA ILE A 114 -2.17 -15.09 -24.59
C ILE A 114 -3.60 -15.15 -24.02
N ALA A 115 -3.89 -14.38 -22.99
CA ALA A 115 -5.18 -14.38 -22.28
C ALA A 115 -5.58 -12.96 -21.85
N PRO A 116 -6.05 -12.11 -22.77
CA PRO A 116 -6.39 -10.71 -22.48
C PRO A 116 -7.59 -10.57 -21.54
N GLU A 117 -8.38 -11.62 -21.34
CA GLU A 117 -9.49 -11.62 -20.39
C GLU A 117 -9.06 -11.77 -18.92
N LYS A 118 -7.77 -11.98 -18.64
CA LYS A 118 -7.23 -12.15 -17.28
C LYS A 118 -6.55 -10.89 -16.77
N SER A 119 -7.00 -10.38 -15.64
CA SER A 119 -6.45 -9.17 -15.00
C SER A 119 -5.04 -9.35 -14.43
N GLU A 120 -4.64 -10.54 -13.98
CA GLU A 120 -3.39 -10.74 -13.22
C GLU A 120 -2.13 -10.21 -13.92
N ALA A 121 -2.01 -10.41 -15.24
CA ALA A 121 -0.86 -9.93 -16.00
C ALA A 121 -0.86 -8.40 -16.12
N TYR A 122 -2.05 -7.79 -16.29
CA TYR A 122 -2.22 -6.34 -16.31
C TYR A 122 -1.88 -5.70 -14.96
N MET A 123 -2.34 -6.30 -13.85
CA MET A 123 -2.03 -5.82 -12.50
C MET A 123 -0.53 -5.88 -12.23
N LYS A 124 0.11 -7.02 -12.54
CA LYS A 124 1.56 -7.19 -12.29
C LYS A 124 2.43 -6.24 -13.11
N ILE A 125 2.13 -6.04 -14.40
CA ILE A 125 2.91 -5.08 -15.21
C ILE A 125 2.61 -3.64 -14.83
N CYS A 126 1.38 -3.34 -14.39
CA CYS A 126 1.02 -2.05 -13.83
C CYS A 126 1.83 -1.74 -12.57
N ASP A 127 1.86 -2.65 -11.58
CA ASP A 127 2.64 -2.48 -10.35
C ASP A 127 4.14 -2.29 -10.66
N PHE A 128 4.66 -3.04 -11.64
CA PHE A 128 6.03 -2.85 -12.13
C PHE A 128 6.25 -1.48 -12.77
N TYR A 129 5.30 -0.95 -13.55
CA TYR A 129 5.41 0.40 -14.10
C TYR A 129 5.32 1.48 -13.02
N VAL A 130 4.44 1.32 -12.03
CA VAL A 130 4.35 2.22 -10.87
C VAL A 130 5.66 2.24 -10.09
N SER A 131 6.29 1.08 -9.84
CA SER A 131 7.59 1.02 -9.14
C SER A 131 8.74 1.67 -9.90
N GLN A 132 8.58 1.84 -11.21
CA GLN A 132 9.53 2.54 -12.09
C GLN A 132 9.11 4.00 -12.34
N GLN A 133 8.11 4.51 -11.62
CA GLN A 133 7.51 5.84 -11.79
C GLN A 133 6.97 6.10 -13.23
N ARG A 134 6.63 5.03 -13.98
CA ARG A 134 6.10 5.06 -15.34
C ARG A 134 4.56 5.12 -15.33
N TYR A 135 3.99 6.13 -14.67
CA TYR A 135 2.55 6.21 -14.38
C TYR A 135 1.66 6.26 -15.65
N ASP A 136 2.10 6.95 -16.70
CA ASP A 136 1.38 7.00 -17.97
C ASP A 136 1.26 5.62 -18.64
N GLU A 137 2.31 4.81 -18.56
CA GLU A 137 2.33 3.46 -19.13
C GLU A 137 1.49 2.50 -18.29
N ALA A 138 1.55 2.64 -16.96
CA ALA A 138 0.66 1.93 -16.03
C ALA A 138 -0.81 2.20 -16.35
N LYS A 139 -1.20 3.48 -16.47
CA LYS A 139 -2.56 3.89 -16.81
C LYS A 139 -2.99 3.40 -18.19
N SER A 140 -2.11 3.41 -19.18
CA SER A 140 -2.40 2.88 -20.52
C SER A 140 -2.69 1.38 -20.50
N ILE A 141 -1.92 0.59 -19.74
CA ILE A 141 -2.14 -0.86 -19.58
C ILE A 141 -3.47 -1.13 -18.88
N LEU A 142 -3.81 -0.36 -17.84
CA LEU A 142 -5.06 -0.53 -17.11
C LEU A 142 -6.29 -0.21 -17.96
N HIS A 143 -6.25 0.83 -18.80
CA HIS A 143 -7.34 1.10 -19.74
C HIS A 143 -7.54 -0.04 -20.74
N GLU A 144 -6.46 -0.68 -21.22
CA GLU A 144 -6.58 -1.89 -22.03
C GLU A 144 -7.22 -3.05 -21.24
N ALA A 145 -6.81 -3.22 -19.97
CA ALA A 145 -7.38 -4.21 -19.08
C ALA A 145 -8.88 -3.99 -18.83
N GLU A 146 -9.31 -2.73 -18.69
CA GLU A 146 -10.70 -2.36 -18.48
C GLU A 146 -11.56 -2.77 -19.68
N GLU A 147 -11.09 -2.50 -20.90
CA GLU A 147 -11.77 -2.89 -22.15
C GLU A 147 -11.89 -4.41 -22.31
N ASN A 148 -10.87 -5.16 -21.88
CA ASN A 148 -10.80 -6.62 -22.08
C ASN A 148 -11.44 -7.44 -20.94
N THR A 149 -11.42 -6.94 -19.71
CA THR A 149 -11.87 -7.69 -18.52
C THR A 149 -13.20 -7.20 -17.95
N GLY A 150 -13.47 -5.88 -18.01
CA GLY A 150 -14.61 -5.24 -17.35
C GLY A 150 -14.63 -5.43 -15.82
N SER A 151 -13.47 -5.64 -15.19
CA SER A 151 -13.34 -5.84 -13.74
C SER A 151 -13.41 -4.51 -12.98
N SER A 152 -14.14 -4.47 -11.87
CA SER A 152 -14.16 -3.27 -11.00
C SER A 152 -12.81 -2.98 -10.36
N GLU A 153 -12.04 -4.03 -10.04
CA GLU A 153 -10.68 -3.92 -9.49
C GLU A 153 -9.73 -3.11 -10.41
N ILE A 154 -9.95 -3.18 -11.73
CA ILE A 154 -9.17 -2.37 -12.68
C ILE A 154 -9.55 -0.90 -12.59
N SER A 155 -10.82 -0.59 -12.35
CA SER A 155 -11.28 0.80 -12.17
C SER A 155 -10.64 1.42 -10.93
N ASP A 156 -10.65 0.68 -9.81
CA ASP A 156 -10.04 1.14 -8.55
C ASP A 156 -8.53 1.37 -8.75
N LYS A 157 -7.84 0.46 -9.45
CA LYS A 157 -6.42 0.60 -9.78
C LYS A 157 -6.11 1.78 -10.73
N ILE A 158 -7.03 2.14 -11.62
CA ILE A 158 -6.89 3.33 -12.50
C ILE A 158 -6.91 4.60 -11.67
N GLU A 159 -7.79 4.69 -10.67
CA GLU A 159 -7.87 5.83 -9.75
C GLU A 159 -6.55 5.94 -8.95
N GLU A 160 -6.09 4.84 -8.34
CA GLU A 160 -4.82 4.76 -7.60
C GLU A 160 -3.63 5.25 -8.45
N VAL A 161 -3.47 4.72 -9.67
CA VAL A 161 -2.38 5.11 -10.60
C VAL A 161 -2.52 6.55 -11.08
N THR A 162 -3.75 7.07 -11.19
CA THR A 162 -3.97 8.47 -11.53
C THR A 162 -3.46 9.37 -10.41
N ALA A 163 -3.74 9.06 -9.15
CA ALA A 163 -3.23 9.83 -8.01
C ALA A 163 -1.69 9.91 -8.02
N TYR A 164 -0.99 8.77 -8.20
CA TYR A 164 0.47 8.76 -8.34
C TYR A 164 0.99 9.69 -9.45
N GLY A 165 0.37 9.65 -10.64
CA GLY A 165 0.74 10.51 -11.76
C GLY A 165 0.49 11.99 -11.46
N GLU A 166 -0.63 12.32 -10.84
CA GLU A 166 -0.99 13.70 -10.49
C GLU A 166 -0.11 14.26 -9.37
N TYR A 167 0.27 13.45 -8.36
CA TYR A 167 1.26 13.86 -7.38
C TYR A 167 2.63 14.12 -8.00
N ASN A 168 3.08 13.25 -8.91
CA ASN A 168 4.33 13.46 -9.61
C ASN A 168 4.32 14.77 -10.42
N ASN A 169 3.20 15.07 -11.10
CA ASN A 169 3.03 16.35 -11.78
C ASN A 169 3.02 17.51 -10.78
N TYR A 170 2.30 17.39 -9.66
CA TYR A 170 2.19 18.42 -8.65
C TYR A 170 3.55 18.75 -8.01
N ILE A 171 4.36 17.74 -7.68
CA ILE A 171 5.73 17.92 -7.20
C ILE A 171 6.54 18.75 -8.20
N ASN A 172 6.52 18.37 -9.48
CA ASN A 172 7.35 18.98 -10.52
C ASN A 172 6.88 20.35 -11.00
N GLU A 173 5.56 20.59 -10.98
CA GLU A 173 4.95 21.82 -11.52
C GLU A 173 4.57 22.83 -10.44
N VAL A 174 4.43 22.42 -9.18
CA VAL A 174 4.03 23.26 -8.05
C VAL A 174 5.08 23.27 -6.95
N VAL A 175 5.36 22.13 -6.30
CA VAL A 175 6.20 22.11 -5.08
C VAL A 175 7.64 22.53 -5.39
N ILE A 176 8.31 21.91 -6.36
CA ILE A 176 9.70 22.24 -6.73
C ILE A 176 9.81 23.69 -7.24
N PRO A 177 8.93 24.20 -8.13
CA PRO A 177 8.98 25.60 -8.54
C PRO A 177 8.75 26.63 -7.43
N GLU A 178 7.94 26.31 -6.42
CA GLU A 178 7.64 27.22 -5.30
C GLU A 178 8.70 27.16 -4.20
N GLU A 179 9.16 25.97 -3.85
CA GLU A 179 10.07 25.76 -2.71
C GLU A 179 11.54 25.63 -3.12
N GLY A 180 11.82 25.22 -4.35
CA GLY A 180 13.15 24.77 -4.77
C GLY A 180 13.47 23.35 -4.28
N LEU A 181 14.64 22.86 -4.66
CA LEU A 181 15.22 21.62 -4.13
C LEU A 181 16.34 21.99 -3.15
N ALA A 182 16.39 21.30 -2.01
CA ALA A 182 17.53 21.41 -1.12
C ALA A 182 18.78 20.78 -1.77
N ASP A 183 20.00 21.17 -1.40
CA ASP A 183 21.18 20.43 -1.86
C ASP A 183 21.18 19.01 -1.26
N SER A 184 21.41 17.96 -2.06
CA SER A 184 21.56 16.58 -1.57
C SER A 184 22.71 15.86 -2.28
N GLY A 185 23.23 14.81 -1.63
CA GLY A 185 24.28 13.96 -2.19
C GLY A 185 25.70 14.51 -2.04
N ASP A 186 25.86 15.80 -1.72
CA ASP A 186 27.15 16.46 -1.51
C ASP A 186 27.23 17.20 -0.17
N ARG A 187 28.45 17.37 0.35
CA ARG A 187 28.71 18.23 1.50
C ARG A 187 28.79 19.70 1.06
N VAL A 188 27.94 20.53 1.64
CA VAL A 188 27.81 21.96 1.29
C VAL A 188 28.03 22.83 2.52
N SER A 189 28.62 24.02 2.37
CA SER A 189 28.77 24.94 3.50
C SER A 189 27.41 25.46 3.97
N ALA A 190 27.19 25.59 5.28
CA ALA A 190 25.88 25.96 5.83
C ALA A 190 25.28 27.23 5.23
N GLY A 191 26.11 28.24 4.95
CA GLY A 191 25.67 29.52 4.36
C GLY A 191 25.50 29.52 2.84
N SER A 192 25.82 28.42 2.16
CA SER A 192 25.65 28.26 0.71
C SER A 192 24.67 27.16 0.34
N MET A 193 24.05 26.52 1.32
CA MET A 193 23.08 25.44 1.13
C MET A 193 21.81 26.03 0.53
N ASP A 194 21.40 25.53 -0.63
CA ASP A 194 20.05 25.78 -1.13
C ASP A 194 19.05 25.00 -0.24
N THR A 195 17.98 25.68 0.16
CA THR A 195 16.86 25.15 0.97
C THR A 195 15.69 24.83 0.05
N GLY A 196 14.76 24.00 0.51
CA GLY A 196 13.61 23.57 -0.28
C GLY A 196 13.24 22.12 -0.02
N LEU A 197 12.59 21.50 -1.00
CA LEU A 197 12.14 20.12 -0.93
C LEU A 197 13.32 19.16 -0.82
N VAL A 198 13.27 18.27 0.17
CA VAL A 198 14.27 17.23 0.41
C VAL A 198 13.79 15.90 -0.15
N SER A 199 12.58 15.49 0.24
CA SER A 199 12.03 14.16 -0.03
C SER A 199 10.51 14.22 -0.21
N ALA A 200 9.96 13.33 -1.03
CA ALA A 200 8.53 13.20 -1.29
C ALA A 200 8.14 11.72 -1.45
N LEU A 201 7.30 11.22 -0.55
CA LEU A 201 6.87 9.83 -0.52
C LEU A 201 5.38 9.73 -0.81
N MET A 202 5.00 8.89 -1.78
CA MET A 202 3.60 8.58 -2.09
C MET A 202 3.21 7.23 -1.49
N ARG A 203 2.19 7.20 -0.63
CA ARG A 203 1.79 5.97 0.08
C ARG A 203 0.36 6.09 0.61
N ASP A 204 -0.37 4.98 0.59
CA ASP A 204 -1.65 4.84 1.29
C ASP A 204 -1.40 4.85 2.80
N THR A 205 -1.66 5.99 3.44
CA THR A 205 -1.37 6.27 4.85
C THR A 205 -2.58 6.13 5.76
N ASP A 206 -3.80 6.15 5.21
CA ASP A 206 -5.04 6.01 5.96
C ASP A 206 -5.78 4.67 5.72
N GLY A 207 -5.28 3.84 4.80
CA GLY A 207 -5.76 2.50 4.51
C GLY A 207 -7.02 2.47 3.65
N ASP A 208 -7.34 3.56 2.93
CA ASP A 208 -8.52 3.63 2.07
C ASP A 208 -8.29 3.01 0.67
N GLY A 209 -7.03 2.69 0.33
CA GLY A 209 -6.60 2.11 -0.94
C GLY A 209 -6.09 3.14 -1.95
N MET A 210 -6.12 4.43 -1.63
CA MET A 210 -5.55 5.53 -2.40
C MET A 210 -4.25 6.01 -1.74
N PRO A 211 -3.26 6.48 -2.51
CA PRO A 211 -2.06 7.04 -1.92
C PRO A 211 -2.27 8.51 -1.51
N GLU A 212 -1.64 8.90 -0.41
CA GLU A 212 -1.35 10.29 -0.04
C GLU A 212 0.09 10.64 -0.43
N LEU A 213 0.37 11.93 -0.56
CA LEU A 213 1.71 12.46 -0.73
C LEU A 213 2.20 13.11 0.58
N VAL A 214 3.33 12.61 1.10
CA VAL A 214 4.04 13.17 2.26
C VAL A 214 5.33 13.81 1.77
N THR A 215 5.52 15.10 2.01
CA THR A 215 6.76 15.81 1.65
C THR A 215 7.51 16.28 2.89
N VAL A 216 8.84 16.26 2.80
CA VAL A 216 9.75 16.87 3.77
C VAL A 216 10.57 17.94 3.07
N SER A 217 10.43 19.17 3.53
CA SER A 217 11.20 20.32 3.04
C SER A 217 12.08 20.88 4.14
N TYR A 218 13.30 21.25 3.79
CA TYR A 218 14.26 21.86 4.70
C TYR A 218 14.28 23.37 4.44
N THR A 219 13.69 24.14 5.35
CA THR A 219 13.29 25.55 5.11
C THR A 219 14.23 26.58 5.74
N ASP A 220 14.95 26.21 6.80
CA ASP A 220 15.96 27.09 7.43
C ASP A 220 17.19 26.29 7.84
N SER A 221 18.33 26.60 7.21
CA SER A 221 19.58 25.87 7.43
C SER A 221 20.34 26.23 8.70
N ALA A 222 20.01 27.36 9.32
CA ALA A 222 20.53 27.77 10.62
C ALA A 222 19.75 27.08 11.75
N MET A 223 18.43 27.02 11.61
CA MET A 223 17.53 26.45 12.63
C MET A 223 17.21 24.97 12.45
N ALA A 224 17.75 24.31 11.42
CA ALA A 224 17.36 22.93 11.09
C ALA A 224 15.84 22.78 11.03
N GLU A 225 15.18 23.73 10.35
CA GLU A 225 13.74 23.76 10.26
C GLU A 225 13.27 22.81 9.16
N LEU A 226 12.42 21.86 9.53
CA LEU A 226 11.76 20.94 8.64
C LEU A 226 10.28 21.29 8.53
N LYS A 227 9.77 21.36 7.30
CA LYS A 227 8.37 21.51 7.01
C LYS A 227 7.85 20.20 6.43
N MET A 228 6.80 19.66 7.05
CA MET A 228 6.14 18.44 6.62
C MET A 228 4.76 18.80 6.11
N SER A 229 4.43 18.30 4.92
CA SER A 229 3.13 18.56 4.29
C SER A 229 2.52 17.24 3.83
N LEU A 230 1.22 17.10 4.06
CA LEU A 230 0.40 15.96 3.65
C LEU A 230 -0.61 16.41 2.61
N TYR A 231 -0.67 15.71 1.49
CA TYR A 231 -1.60 15.99 0.41
C TYR A 231 -2.41 14.77 0.03
N ASP A 232 -3.62 15.03 -0.43
CA ASP A 232 -4.56 14.05 -0.97
C ASP A 232 -4.93 14.43 -2.42
N TYR A 233 -5.40 13.46 -3.21
CA TYR A 233 -5.89 13.64 -4.57
C TYR A 233 -7.41 13.55 -4.60
N ASP A 234 -8.07 14.70 -4.77
CA ASP A 234 -9.52 14.76 -4.88
C ASP A 234 -9.96 14.38 -6.31
N ASN A 235 -10.41 13.13 -6.44
CA ASN A 235 -10.98 12.58 -7.68
C ASN A 235 -12.16 13.41 -8.24
N GLU A 236 -12.94 14.11 -7.42
CA GLU A 236 -14.08 14.91 -7.92
C GLU A 236 -13.62 16.21 -8.58
N SER A 237 -12.61 16.87 -8.00
CA SER A 237 -12.07 18.10 -8.55
C SER A 237 -10.90 17.90 -9.50
N GLU A 238 -10.35 16.69 -9.58
CA GLU A 238 -9.14 16.32 -10.32
C GLU A 238 -7.94 17.20 -9.90
N ASN A 239 -7.75 17.42 -8.59
CA ASN A 239 -6.64 18.22 -8.07
C ASN A 239 -6.03 17.61 -6.81
N VAL A 240 -4.74 17.90 -6.62
CA VAL A 240 -4.04 17.67 -5.36
C VAL A 240 -4.40 18.77 -4.35
N VAL A 241 -4.74 18.37 -3.13
CA VAL A 241 -5.19 19.23 -2.03
C VAL A 241 -4.28 19.05 -0.83
N LEU A 242 -3.84 20.16 -0.22
CA LEU A 242 -3.12 20.14 1.06
C LEU A 242 -4.10 19.79 2.19
N ILE A 243 -3.86 18.66 2.85
CA ILE A 243 -4.63 18.17 4.00
C ILE A 243 -4.09 18.79 5.29
N ASP A 244 -2.79 18.72 5.48
CA ASP A 244 -2.15 19.26 6.68
C ASP A 244 -0.70 19.70 6.43
N GLU A 245 -0.22 20.63 7.25
CA GLU A 245 1.15 21.13 7.22
C GLU A 245 1.61 21.51 8.62
N PHE A 246 2.80 21.07 9.01
CA PHE A 246 3.45 21.48 10.24
C PHE A 246 4.95 21.68 10.06
N THR A 247 5.57 22.31 11.06
CA THR A 247 6.98 22.67 11.02
C THR A 247 7.65 22.26 12.31
N GLU A 248 8.80 21.61 12.21
CA GLU A 248 9.64 21.22 13.33
C GLU A 248 10.96 21.98 13.29
N ILE A 249 11.25 22.67 14.39
CA ILE A 249 12.51 23.39 14.57
C ILE A 249 13.38 22.55 15.49
N LEU A 250 14.36 21.86 14.91
CA LEU A 250 15.20 20.92 15.65
C LEU A 250 16.45 21.61 16.25
N CYS A 251 16.84 22.76 15.71
CA CYS A 251 17.97 23.54 16.19
C CYS A 251 17.58 24.99 16.43
N THR A 252 17.99 25.57 17.56
CA THR A 252 17.93 27.03 17.74
C THR A 252 19.35 27.59 17.81
N ASP A 253 19.57 28.70 17.10
CA ASP A 253 20.87 29.36 16.82
C ASP A 253 21.79 29.60 18.04
N GLU A 254 21.28 29.47 19.26
CA GLU A 254 22.04 29.68 20.47
C GLU A 254 22.84 28.44 20.93
N TYR A 255 22.63 27.25 20.32
CA TYR A 255 22.74 26.04 21.15
C TYR A 255 23.23 24.72 20.50
N VAL A 256 22.98 24.40 19.22
CA VAL A 256 23.41 23.11 18.63
C VAL A 256 24.13 23.32 17.30
N SER A 257 25.44 23.05 17.24
CA SER A 257 26.23 23.24 16.02
C SER A 257 26.31 22.00 15.14
N GLU A 258 26.11 20.82 15.74
CA GLU A 258 26.24 19.52 15.09
C GLU A 258 25.08 18.61 15.44
N MET A 259 24.43 18.07 14.42
CA MET A 259 23.18 17.33 14.55
C MET A 259 23.04 16.31 13.42
N GLU A 260 22.46 15.15 13.72
CA GLU A 260 22.06 14.13 12.76
C GLU A 260 20.56 13.88 12.93
N ILE A 261 19.83 13.85 11.82
CA ILE A 261 18.38 13.77 11.78
C ILE A 261 17.99 12.65 10.80
N ASP A 262 17.18 11.71 11.26
CA ASP A 262 16.48 10.73 10.43
C ASP A 262 14.99 11.07 10.39
N VAL A 263 14.42 11.05 9.18
CA VAL A 263 12.98 11.19 8.96
C VAL A 263 12.50 9.97 8.21
N PHE A 264 11.54 9.24 8.79
CA PHE A 264 11.03 7.99 8.22
C PHE A 264 9.58 7.72 8.64
N LEU A 265 8.89 6.88 7.86
CA LEU A 265 7.55 6.39 8.21
C LEU A 265 7.64 5.06 8.96
N LYS A 266 6.69 4.85 9.89
CA LYS A 266 6.43 3.57 10.58
C LYS A 266 4.97 3.19 10.43
N CYS A 267 4.70 1.98 9.94
CA CYS A 267 3.37 1.39 9.90
C CYS A 267 3.11 0.53 11.15
N VAL A 268 1.99 0.77 11.83
CA VAL A 268 1.54 0.02 13.01
C VAL A 268 0.04 -0.26 12.88
N GLU A 269 -0.34 -1.54 12.76
CA GLU A 269 -1.75 -1.96 12.61
C GLU A 269 -2.48 -1.18 11.48
N ASP A 270 -1.83 -1.03 10.33
CA ASP A 270 -2.30 -0.31 9.13
C ASP A 270 -2.33 1.23 9.25
N GLU A 271 -1.89 1.79 10.38
CA GLU A 271 -1.77 3.24 10.58
C GLU A 271 -0.32 3.71 10.39
N TYR A 272 -0.12 4.89 9.81
CA TYR A 272 1.21 5.43 9.57
C TYR A 272 1.60 6.56 10.52
N TYR A 273 2.86 6.53 10.92
CA TYR A 273 3.48 7.51 11.80
C TYR A 273 4.74 8.05 11.16
N LEU A 274 4.87 9.37 11.08
CA LEU A 274 6.13 10.01 10.76
C LEU A 274 7.00 10.09 12.02
N ILE A 275 8.23 9.62 11.92
CA ILE A 275 9.22 9.64 12.98
C ILE A 275 10.33 10.60 12.60
N ILE A 276 10.67 11.50 13.54
CA ILE A 276 11.84 12.37 13.45
C ILE A 276 12.76 12.03 14.62
N GLY A 277 13.86 11.34 14.31
CA GLY A 277 14.91 11.01 15.26
C GLY A 277 16.07 11.98 15.13
N CYS A 278 16.43 12.65 16.21
CA CYS A 278 17.48 13.66 16.25
C CYS A 278 18.49 13.38 17.35
N GLU A 279 19.77 13.51 17.04
CA GLU A 279 20.88 13.53 17.99
C GLU A 279 21.84 14.65 17.62
N GLY A 280 22.29 15.42 18.61
CA GLY A 280 23.21 16.54 18.39
C GLY A 280 24.04 16.89 19.61
N LEU A 281 25.01 17.78 19.40
CA LEU A 281 25.87 18.30 20.47
C LEU A 281 25.49 19.72 20.87
N HIS A 282 25.20 19.89 22.15
CA HIS A 282 24.79 21.14 22.78
C HIS A 282 25.75 21.54 23.91
N LEU A 283 26.51 22.63 23.75
CA LEU A 283 27.41 23.18 24.79
C LEU A 283 28.35 22.15 25.45
N GLY A 284 28.75 21.10 24.72
CA GLY A 284 29.57 20.00 25.25
C GLY A 284 28.78 18.83 25.85
N SER A 285 27.48 18.77 25.56
CA SER A 285 26.52 17.77 26.02
C SER A 285 25.81 17.15 24.83
N VAL A 286 25.14 16.01 25.03
CA VAL A 286 24.32 15.38 23.99
C VAL A 286 22.88 15.88 24.14
N TYR A 287 22.26 16.20 23.01
CA TYR A 287 20.84 16.50 22.85
C TYR A 287 20.23 15.39 22.00
N GLU A 288 19.16 14.77 22.46
CA GLU A 288 18.44 13.75 21.69
C GLU A 288 16.95 14.05 21.73
N GLN A 289 16.28 13.87 20.61
CA GLN A 289 14.85 14.06 20.49
C GLN A 289 14.28 12.98 19.57
N THR A 290 13.12 12.44 19.94
CA THR A 290 12.33 11.57 19.08
C THR A 290 10.90 12.06 19.10
N ASN A 291 10.44 12.50 17.92
CA ASN A 291 9.06 12.91 17.72
C ASN A 291 8.32 11.86 16.88
N LEU A 292 7.08 11.55 17.28
CA LEU A 292 6.17 10.71 16.51
C LEU A 292 4.93 11.53 16.15
N TYR A 293 4.58 11.54 14.87
CA TYR A 293 3.40 12.20 14.34
C TYR A 293 2.50 11.17 13.69
N LYS A 294 1.27 11.03 14.18
CA LYS A 294 0.28 10.23 13.47
C LYS A 294 -0.09 10.94 12.16
N ILE A 295 -0.02 10.22 11.03
CA ILE A 295 -0.54 10.70 9.75
C ILE A 295 -2.03 10.36 9.69
N SER A 296 -2.87 11.36 9.46
CA SER A 296 -4.32 11.17 9.30
C SER A 296 -4.94 12.38 8.59
N GLU A 297 -6.17 12.24 8.09
CA GLU A 297 -6.96 13.36 7.55
C GLU A 297 -7.29 14.47 8.57
N ALA A 298 -7.11 14.19 9.87
CA ALA A 298 -7.20 15.21 10.92
C ALA A 298 -5.83 15.88 11.10
N PRO A 299 -5.78 17.17 11.53
CA PRO A 299 -4.53 17.86 11.77
C PRO A 299 -3.62 17.00 12.66
N VAL A 300 -2.36 16.87 12.24
CA VAL A 300 -1.31 16.15 12.93
C VAL A 300 -1.29 16.63 14.38
N VAL A 301 -1.65 15.72 15.28
CA VAL A 301 -1.43 15.91 16.71
C VAL A 301 -0.04 15.36 16.98
N SER A 302 0.89 16.25 17.32
CA SER A 302 2.22 15.86 17.73
C SER A 302 2.16 15.13 19.07
N ASP A 303 2.67 13.91 19.09
CA ASP A 303 3.11 13.26 20.32
C ASP A 303 4.61 13.51 20.41
N GLU A 304 5.03 14.60 21.06
CA GLU A 304 6.43 14.86 21.38
C GLU A 304 6.90 13.77 22.37
N LEU A 305 7.30 12.62 21.83
CA LEU A 305 7.41 11.40 22.60
C LEU A 305 8.49 11.52 23.68
N PHE A 306 9.62 12.12 23.33
CA PHE A 306 10.77 12.24 24.22
C PHE A 306 11.79 13.27 23.76
N THR A 307 12.15 14.16 24.67
CA THR A 307 13.26 15.11 24.54
C THR A 307 14.20 14.93 25.71
N TYR A 308 15.45 14.59 25.41
CA TYR A 308 16.55 14.48 26.36
C TYR A 308 17.54 15.62 26.14
N TYR A 309 17.95 16.26 27.22
CA TYR A 309 18.93 17.33 27.21
C TYR A 309 19.85 17.23 28.42
N TYR A 310 20.91 18.03 28.41
CA TYR A 310 22.00 17.95 29.39
C TYR A 310 21.56 17.89 30.87
N ASP A 311 20.45 18.55 31.21
CA ASP A 311 19.97 18.72 32.58
C ASP A 311 18.57 18.12 32.82
N GLY A 312 18.10 17.20 31.97
CA GLY A 312 16.77 16.64 32.15
C GLY A 312 16.22 15.85 30.98
N PHE A 313 14.98 15.39 31.14
CA PHE A 313 14.19 14.84 30.06
C PHE A 313 12.72 15.21 30.23
N VAL A 314 12.01 15.23 29.11
CA VAL A 314 10.55 15.31 29.08
C VAL A 314 10.07 14.21 28.14
N CYS A 315 9.10 13.43 28.61
CA CYS A 315 8.44 12.40 27.84
C CYS A 315 6.96 12.75 27.82
N THR A 316 6.39 12.92 26.62
CA THR A 316 4.97 13.18 26.45
C THR A 316 4.30 12.08 25.65
N ALA A 317 3.01 11.90 25.87
CA ALA A 317 2.17 11.00 25.07
C ALA A 317 0.78 11.62 24.98
N ASN A 318 0.21 11.70 23.78
CA ASN A 318 -1.08 12.35 23.52
C ASN A 318 -1.11 13.81 24.03
N GLY A 319 0.02 14.51 23.90
CA GLY A 319 0.21 15.89 24.40
C GLY A 319 0.29 16.05 25.93
N ASP A 320 0.20 14.96 26.70
CA ASP A 320 0.34 14.98 28.15
C ASP A 320 1.78 14.59 28.56
N VAL A 321 2.38 15.34 29.50
CA VAL A 321 3.65 14.95 30.12
C VAL A 321 3.42 13.71 30.99
N VAL A 322 3.98 12.57 30.58
CA VAL A 322 3.87 11.29 31.31
C VAL A 322 5.05 11.05 32.24
N ALA A 323 6.21 11.62 31.93
CA ALA A 323 7.38 11.63 32.79
C ALA A 323 8.26 12.84 32.48
N GLU A 324 8.81 13.47 33.51
CA GLU A 324 9.76 14.56 33.37
C GLU A 324 10.77 14.56 34.51
N TYR A 325 11.96 15.10 34.22
CA TYR A 325 12.99 15.38 35.21
C TYR A 325 13.75 16.63 34.80
N ASP A 326 13.94 17.55 35.76
CA ASP A 326 14.76 18.76 35.59
C ASP A 326 15.73 18.87 36.76
N VAL A 327 17.03 18.72 36.49
CA VAL A 327 18.11 18.74 37.47
C VAL A 327 18.09 20.03 38.31
N PHE A 328 17.78 21.18 37.72
CA PHE A 328 17.80 22.48 38.39
C PHE A 328 16.55 22.75 39.21
N ALA A 329 15.38 22.39 38.69
CA ALA A 329 14.12 22.56 39.39
C ALA A 329 14.05 21.65 40.63
N ASP A 330 14.59 20.44 40.51
CA ASP A 330 14.38 19.38 41.48
C ASP A 330 15.41 19.31 42.61
N ASN A 331 16.57 19.97 42.48
CA ASN A 331 17.68 19.93 43.46
C ASN A 331 17.97 18.50 43.96
N ALA A 332 17.95 17.54 43.04
CA ALA A 332 18.04 16.12 43.33
C ALA A 332 19.47 15.72 43.69
N GLY A 333 19.62 14.77 44.62
CA GLY A 333 20.89 14.07 44.80
C GLY A 333 20.96 12.85 43.90
N GLU A 334 22.15 12.43 43.48
CA GLU A 334 22.47 11.33 42.54
C GLU A 334 21.50 10.11 42.54
N LYS A 335 21.04 9.66 43.72
CA LYS A 335 20.07 8.54 43.82
C LYS A 335 18.67 8.88 43.32
N MET A 336 18.20 10.10 43.55
CA MET A 336 16.89 10.58 43.11
C MET A 336 16.91 10.85 41.61
N GLU A 337 18.04 11.35 41.07
CA GLU A 337 18.26 11.48 39.62
C GLU A 337 18.16 10.10 38.96
N THR A 338 18.87 9.10 39.51
CA THR A 338 18.80 7.71 39.04
C THR A 338 17.37 7.17 39.01
N GLN A 339 16.60 7.38 40.08
CA GLN A 339 15.24 6.85 40.13
C GLN A 339 14.32 7.52 39.10
N ARG A 340 14.37 8.85 38.96
CA ARG A 340 13.51 9.59 38.02
C ARG A 340 13.81 9.27 36.58
N SER A 341 15.09 9.11 36.25
CA SER A 341 15.47 8.71 34.92
C SER A 341 15.08 7.26 34.62
N GLU A 342 15.01 6.35 35.60
CA GLU A 342 14.45 5.00 35.39
C GLU A 342 12.94 5.06 35.12
N GLU A 343 12.23 5.94 35.82
CA GLU A 343 10.80 6.17 35.63
C GLU A 343 10.51 6.75 34.24
N GLY A 344 11.30 7.74 33.80
CA GLY A 344 11.24 8.28 32.44
C GLY A 344 11.50 7.24 31.36
N MET A 345 12.55 6.43 31.54
CA MET A 345 12.88 5.38 30.58
C MET A 345 11.79 4.31 30.47
N ARG A 346 11.17 3.92 31.59
CA ARG A 346 10.03 3.01 31.54
C ARG A 346 8.83 3.62 30.83
N ALA A 347 8.54 4.90 31.08
CA ALA A 347 7.46 5.59 30.39
C ALA A 347 7.72 5.63 28.87
N PHE A 348 8.95 5.97 28.47
CA PHE A 348 9.32 6.00 27.06
C PHE A 348 9.29 4.62 26.40
N GLU A 349 9.83 3.60 27.06
CA GLU A 349 9.76 2.19 26.63
C GLU A 349 8.30 1.72 26.49
N GLU A 350 7.43 2.05 27.43
CA GLU A 350 6.00 1.74 27.35
C GLU A 350 5.34 2.38 26.12
N ILE A 351 5.72 3.60 25.77
CA ILE A 351 5.20 4.27 24.58
C ILE A 351 5.74 3.62 23.30
N LEU A 352 7.05 3.42 23.18
CA LEU A 352 7.65 2.82 21.97
C LEU A 352 7.15 1.39 21.71
N ASN A 353 6.89 0.63 22.76
CA ASN A 353 6.28 -0.69 22.65
C ASN A 353 4.88 -0.63 22.00
N GLY A 354 4.15 0.47 22.17
CA GLY A 354 2.88 0.71 21.48
C GLY A 354 3.02 0.81 19.96
N TYR A 355 4.21 1.18 19.48
CA TYR A 355 4.53 1.33 18.05
C TYR A 355 5.39 0.19 17.49
N ASN A 356 5.54 -0.91 18.25
CA ASN A 356 6.45 -2.03 17.94
C ASN A 356 7.91 -1.60 17.74
N ILE A 357 8.34 -0.54 18.43
CA ILE A 357 9.73 -0.06 18.40
C ILE A 357 10.42 -0.52 19.69
N PRO A 358 11.42 -1.43 19.60
CA PRO A 358 12.16 -1.85 20.80
C PRO A 358 13.03 -0.72 21.33
N VAL A 359 13.00 -0.47 22.64
CA VAL A 359 13.78 0.59 23.30
C VAL A 359 15.29 0.39 23.11
N GLU A 360 15.75 -0.83 22.85
CA GLU A 360 17.15 -1.14 22.56
C GLU A 360 17.68 -0.41 21.32
N ARG A 361 16.82 0.05 20.42
CA ARG A 361 17.22 0.83 19.22
C ARG A 361 17.84 2.19 19.56
N ILE A 362 17.45 2.76 20.69
CA ILE A 362 17.94 4.06 21.14
C ILE A 362 18.83 3.95 22.37
N GLN A 363 19.01 2.76 22.94
CA GLN A 363 19.94 2.54 24.05
C GLN A 363 21.33 2.20 23.50
N SER A 364 22.30 3.11 23.63
CA SER A 364 23.65 2.80 23.19
C SER A 364 24.30 1.74 24.11
N PHE A 365 24.59 0.58 23.55
CA PHE A 365 25.44 -0.42 24.19
C PHE A 365 26.91 0.01 24.08
N GLY A 366 27.50 0.61 25.13
CA GLY A 366 28.91 1.01 25.00
C GLY A 366 29.68 1.49 26.23
N ARG A 367 29.03 1.86 27.33
CA ARG A 367 29.73 2.26 28.56
C ARG A 367 29.56 1.18 29.63
N ASN A 368 30.67 0.50 29.95
CA ASN A 368 30.75 -0.55 30.98
C ASN A 368 30.64 -0.01 32.42
N ASP A 369 30.38 1.28 32.59
CA ASP A 369 29.88 1.86 33.81
C ASP A 369 28.38 2.10 33.68
N ASN A 370 27.64 1.85 34.75
CA ASN A 370 26.22 2.22 34.88
C ASN A 370 26.02 3.75 34.87
N SER A 371 26.75 4.50 34.03
CA SER A 371 26.55 5.92 33.83
C SER A 371 25.34 6.10 32.91
N TRP A 372 24.30 6.68 33.49
CA TRP A 372 23.17 7.32 32.81
C TRP A 372 23.55 8.05 31.51
N GLY A 373 22.65 8.02 30.50
CA GLY A 373 22.64 9.01 29.40
C GLY A 373 23.56 8.71 28.21
N ALA A 374 23.43 7.54 27.60
CA ALA A 374 24.03 7.31 26.29
C ALA A 374 22.93 6.74 25.40
N PHE A 375 22.08 7.63 24.88
CA PHE A 375 21.13 7.24 23.86
C PHE A 375 21.75 7.48 22.48
N SER A 376 21.07 6.99 21.47
CA SER A 376 21.33 7.33 20.09
C SER A 376 20.04 7.84 19.50
N ARG A 377 20.14 8.66 18.45
CA ARG A 377 18.96 9.00 17.66
C ARG A 377 18.19 7.74 17.25
N MET A 378 16.89 7.90 17.08
CA MET A 378 16.07 6.87 16.47
C MET A 378 16.34 6.83 14.96
N GLU A 379 17.00 5.77 14.50
CA GLU A 379 17.32 5.56 13.09
C GLU A 379 16.31 4.65 12.42
N CYS A 380 16.05 4.83 11.12
CA CYS A 380 15.23 3.91 10.34
C CYS A 380 15.88 2.51 10.27
N ASP A 381 15.12 1.44 10.53
CA ASP A 381 15.59 0.06 10.34
C ASP A 381 15.21 -0.42 8.94
N GLU A 382 16.16 -0.36 8.00
CA GLU A 382 15.97 -0.82 6.62
C GLU A 382 15.57 -2.31 6.51
N SER A 383 15.79 -3.11 7.56
CA SER A 383 15.38 -4.51 7.59
C SER A 383 13.93 -4.72 8.04
N ASP A 384 13.30 -3.68 8.60
CA ASP A 384 11.90 -3.68 8.98
C ASP A 384 11.02 -3.18 7.82
N SER A 385 10.24 -4.08 7.23
CA SER A 385 9.34 -3.75 6.12
C SER A 385 8.21 -2.78 6.48
N THR A 386 8.00 -2.52 7.78
CA THR A 386 7.04 -1.51 8.26
C THR A 386 7.65 -0.11 8.30
N GLU A 387 8.95 0.03 8.06
CA GLU A 387 9.65 1.31 8.06
C GLU A 387 10.05 1.74 6.65
N THR A 388 10.07 3.03 6.41
CA THR A 388 10.45 3.60 5.11
C THR A 388 11.18 4.91 5.32
N MET A 389 12.48 4.91 5.04
CA MET A 389 13.33 6.10 5.13
C MET A 389 12.91 7.14 4.09
N MET A 390 12.77 8.40 4.52
CA MET A 390 12.50 9.51 3.62
C MET A 390 13.79 10.31 3.38
N CYS A 391 14.41 10.79 4.45
CA CYS A 391 15.66 11.54 4.34
C CYS A 391 16.54 11.47 5.59
N TYR A 392 17.84 11.62 5.35
CA TYR A 392 18.85 11.84 6.38
C TYR A 392 19.44 13.24 6.23
N ILE A 393 19.62 13.95 7.34
CA ILE A 393 20.17 15.30 7.36
C ILE A 393 21.26 15.37 8.43
N GLN A 394 22.43 15.87 8.04
CA GLN A 394 23.57 16.07 8.92
C GLN A 394 23.98 17.56 8.92
N HIS A 395 24.07 18.13 10.11
CA HIS A 395 24.67 19.43 10.40
C HIS A 395 26.02 19.22 11.06
N GLY A 396 27.08 19.83 10.51
CA GLY A 396 28.41 19.75 11.09
C GLY A 396 29.24 18.57 10.61
N ASN A 397 30.42 18.44 11.22
CA ASN A 397 31.49 17.55 10.76
C ASN A 397 31.68 16.36 11.69
N PHE A 398 30.78 15.39 11.60
CA PHE A 398 30.95 14.09 12.25
C PHE A 398 32.07 13.29 11.56
N GLU A 399 33.06 12.86 12.34
CA GLU A 399 34.12 11.96 11.91
C GLU A 399 33.65 10.51 12.05
N LYS A 400 34.25 9.58 11.28
CA LYS A 400 33.93 8.14 11.33
C LYS A 400 34.10 7.49 12.71
N SER A 401 34.77 8.17 13.65
CA SER A 401 34.92 7.75 15.04
C SER A 401 33.77 8.19 15.96
N GLY A 402 32.74 8.86 15.42
CA GLY A 402 31.68 9.49 16.22
C GLY A 402 32.12 10.78 16.93
N SER A 403 33.29 11.31 16.57
CA SER A 403 33.81 12.58 17.09
C SER A 403 33.42 13.73 16.17
N VAL A 404 33.16 14.90 16.75
CA VAL A 404 32.89 16.13 15.99
C VAL A 404 34.16 16.97 15.87
N ASP A 405 34.47 17.41 14.64
CA ASP A 405 35.56 18.35 14.37
C ASP A 405 35.07 19.80 14.30
N ILE A 406 35.04 20.46 15.45
CA ILE A 406 34.59 21.85 15.62
C ILE A 406 35.50 22.89 14.94
N TYR A 407 36.66 22.48 14.41
CA TYR A 407 37.60 23.39 13.74
C TYR A 407 37.43 23.41 12.22
N LYS A 408 36.58 22.55 11.67
CA LYS A 408 36.19 22.58 10.25
C LYS A 408 35.06 23.59 10.04
N GLU A 409 34.97 24.08 8.80
CA GLU A 409 33.84 24.89 8.36
C GLU A 409 32.55 24.09 8.52
N ASN A 410 31.49 24.72 9.03
CA ASN A 410 30.24 24.01 9.30
C ASN A 410 29.59 23.61 7.97
N GLU A 411 29.56 22.31 7.70
CA GLU A 411 28.99 21.73 6.49
C GLU A 411 27.59 21.15 6.77
N ARG A 412 26.84 20.92 5.70
CA ARG A 412 25.54 20.25 5.66
C ARG A 412 25.64 19.11 4.67
N TYR A 413 24.97 18.01 4.99
CA TYR A 413 24.80 16.89 4.09
C TYR A 413 23.37 16.40 4.20
N ILE A 414 22.71 16.22 3.07
CA ILE A 414 21.36 15.68 2.99
C ILE A 414 21.40 14.49 2.04
N GLU A 415 20.72 13.43 2.43
CA GLU A 415 20.47 12.26 1.60
C GLU A 415 18.95 12.08 1.47
N ASP A 416 18.49 11.98 0.23
CA ASP A 416 17.10 11.73 -0.14
C ASP A 416 16.97 10.26 -0.53
N TYR A 417 16.00 9.56 0.06
CA TYR A 417 15.72 8.15 -0.18
C TYR A 417 14.45 7.92 -1.03
N THR A 418 13.82 9.01 -1.50
CA THR A 418 12.59 8.96 -2.31
C THR A 418 12.81 9.19 -3.80
N GLU A 419 14.07 9.32 -4.22
CA GLU A 419 14.48 9.48 -5.63
C GLU A 419 13.76 10.64 -6.34
N ILE A 420 13.40 11.71 -5.63
CA ILE A 420 12.64 12.83 -6.22
C ILE A 420 13.43 13.62 -7.29
N ARG A 421 14.72 13.30 -7.43
CA ARG A 421 15.68 13.97 -8.31
C ARG A 421 16.03 13.14 -9.56
N ASP A 422 15.62 11.88 -9.60
CA ASP A 422 15.86 10.95 -10.72
C ASP A 422 14.67 10.94 -11.68
#